data_AF-A0A328N8J6-F1
#
_entry.id   AF-A0A328N8J6-F1
#
_cell.length_a   1.000
_cell.length_b   1.000
_cell.length_c   1.000
_cell.angle_alpha   90.00
_cell.angle_beta   90.00
_cell.angle_gamma   90.00
#
_symmetry.space_group_name_H-M   'P 1'
#
loop_
_entity.id
_entity.type
_entity.pdbx_description
1 polymer ?
#
loop_
_entity_poly.entity_id
_entity_poly.type
_entity_poly.pdbx_seq_one_letter_code
_entity_poly.pdbx_strand_id
1 'polypeptide(L)'
;MQAAIPLTGWHTVKNWSGVRVPTLVVGAENDSVAPVSSHSEPFYTSLPSTLDKAYLELNNASHSAPTSTNVTVAKYSISWLKRFVDDDTRYDQFLCPAPPASATIQEYRNTCPHS
;
A
#
# COMPACT_ATOMS: atom_id res chain seq x y z
N MET A 1 0.82 -2.39 17.32
CA MET A 1 0.20 -2.89 16.07
C MET A 1 1.34 -3.30 15.15
N GLN A 2 1.19 -4.41 14.43
CA GLN A 2 2.27 -4.99 13.63
C GLN A 2 2.20 -4.60 12.15
N ALA A 3 1.01 -4.28 11.61
CA ALA A 3 0.85 -3.81 10.23
C ALA A 3 -0.39 -2.91 10.09
N ALA A 4 -0.40 -2.06 9.06
CA ALA A 4 -1.55 -1.25 8.65
C ALA A 4 -1.72 -1.29 7.11
N ILE A 5 -2.98 -1.34 6.65
CA ILE A 5 -3.31 -1.38 5.21
C ILE A 5 -4.51 -0.46 4.92
N PRO A 6 -4.34 0.86 4.72
CA PRO A 6 -5.41 1.72 4.25
C PRO A 6 -5.73 1.40 2.78
N LEU A 7 -6.94 0.90 2.54
CA LEU A 7 -7.48 0.57 1.21
C LEU A 7 -8.30 1.75 0.69
N THR A 8 -7.88 2.34 -0.43
CA THR A 8 -8.49 3.55 -1.04
C THR A 8 -8.81 4.61 0.03
N GLY A 9 -7.85 4.84 0.91
CA GLY A 9 -8.06 5.52 2.17
C GLY A 9 -8.49 6.98 1.99
N TRP A 10 -9.47 7.41 2.78
CA TRP A 10 -9.88 8.80 2.89
C TRP A 10 -9.55 9.36 4.28
N HIS A 11 -8.98 10.56 4.34
CA HIS A 11 -8.75 11.28 5.60
C HIS A 11 -8.38 12.75 5.32
N THR A 12 -8.76 13.69 6.18
CA THR A 12 -8.43 15.12 6.02
C THR A 12 -6.97 15.45 6.38
N VAL A 13 -6.41 14.80 7.40
CA VAL A 13 -4.97 14.86 7.72
C VAL A 13 -4.19 14.08 6.67
N LYS A 14 -3.16 14.73 6.11
CA LYS A 14 -2.26 14.15 5.10
C LYS A 14 -0.87 13.82 5.62
N ASN A 15 -0.51 14.35 6.79
CA ASN A 15 0.80 14.14 7.40
C ASN A 15 0.74 13.01 8.42
N TRP A 16 1.42 11.91 8.12
CA TRP A 16 1.50 10.70 8.93
C TRP A 16 2.91 10.40 9.44
N SER A 17 3.76 11.42 9.58
CA SER A 17 5.14 11.30 10.09
C SER A 17 5.25 10.72 11.52
N GLY A 18 4.16 10.73 12.28
CA GLY A 18 4.06 10.10 13.60
C GLY A 18 3.88 8.57 13.58
N VAL A 19 3.58 7.96 12.42
CA VAL A 19 3.35 6.52 12.31
C VAL A 19 4.65 5.74 12.53
N ARG A 20 4.52 4.59 13.22
CA ARG A 20 5.62 3.64 13.52
C ARG A 20 5.31 2.21 13.10
N VAL A 21 4.15 1.98 12.49
CA VAL A 21 3.65 0.66 12.11
C VAL A 21 3.92 0.45 10.63
N PRO A 22 4.50 -0.68 10.20
CA PRO A 22 4.67 -0.99 8.79
C PRO A 22 3.36 -0.82 8.01
N THR A 23 3.38 0.02 6.97
CA THR A 23 2.16 0.44 6.27
C THR A 23 2.22 0.19 4.76
N LEU A 24 1.28 -0.60 4.26
CA LEU A 24 0.98 -0.73 2.82
C LEU A 24 -0.20 0.16 2.47
N VAL A 25 0.06 1.29 1.81
CA VAL A 25 -1.00 2.16 1.30
C VAL A 25 -1.49 1.64 -0.04
N VAL A 26 -2.79 1.45 -0.21
CA VAL A 26 -3.39 1.02 -1.49
C VAL A 26 -4.23 2.15 -2.08
N GLY A 27 -3.86 2.60 -3.27
CA GLY A 27 -4.59 3.58 -4.08
C GLY A 27 -5.27 2.94 -5.30
N ALA A 28 -6.15 3.70 -5.94
CA ALA A 28 -6.82 3.30 -7.17
C ALA A 28 -6.78 4.48 -8.16
N GLU A 29 -6.27 4.24 -9.38
CA GLU A 29 -5.94 5.29 -10.35
C GLU A 29 -7.13 6.23 -10.67
N ASN A 30 -8.33 5.66 -10.83
CA ASN A 30 -9.55 6.38 -11.20
C ASN A 30 -10.45 6.64 -9.97
N ASP A 31 -9.87 6.73 -8.76
CA ASP A 31 -10.62 7.04 -7.55
C ASP A 31 -11.13 8.50 -7.56
N SER A 32 -12.44 8.68 -7.68
CA SER A 32 -13.11 9.99 -7.65
C SER A 32 -13.64 10.39 -6.27
N VAL A 33 -13.55 9.51 -5.27
CA VAL A 33 -14.02 9.76 -3.89
C VAL A 33 -12.85 10.14 -2.98
N ALA A 34 -11.73 9.44 -3.12
CA ALA A 34 -10.46 9.70 -2.45
C ALA A 34 -9.32 9.72 -3.48
N PRO A 35 -9.23 10.74 -4.36
CA PRO A 35 -8.24 10.78 -5.42
C PRO A 35 -6.82 10.61 -4.89
N VAL A 36 -6.04 9.71 -5.49
CA VAL A 36 -4.70 9.30 -5.03
C VAL A 36 -3.79 10.50 -4.80
N SER A 37 -3.82 11.47 -5.71
CA SER A 37 -3.05 12.72 -5.67
C SER A 37 -3.31 13.59 -4.44
N SER A 38 -4.48 13.45 -3.80
CA SER A 38 -4.88 14.20 -2.61
C SER A 38 -4.98 13.33 -1.35
N HIS A 39 -4.84 12.00 -1.46
CA HIS A 39 -5.01 11.05 -0.36
C HIS A 39 -3.86 10.06 -0.28
N SER A 40 -3.95 8.93 -0.98
CA SER A 40 -2.99 7.82 -0.84
C SER A 40 -1.54 8.23 -1.11
N GLU A 41 -1.27 9.04 -2.12
CA GLU A 41 0.10 9.53 -2.40
C GLU A 41 0.62 10.45 -1.28
N PRO A 42 -0.12 11.48 -0.81
CA PRO A 42 0.25 12.25 0.39
C PRO A 42 0.44 11.39 1.65
N PHE A 43 -0.40 10.37 1.84
CA PHE A 43 -0.26 9.46 2.98
C PHE A 43 1.09 8.74 2.93
N TYR A 44 1.38 8.06 1.83
CA TYR A 44 2.63 7.35 1.64
C TYR A 44 3.86 8.25 1.74
N THR A 45 3.79 9.43 1.10
CA THR A 45 4.91 10.38 1.04
C THR A 45 5.24 10.94 2.43
N SER A 46 4.24 11.16 3.28
CA SER A 46 4.45 11.70 4.63
C SER A 46 4.85 10.68 5.69
N LEU A 47 4.70 9.38 5.43
CA LEU A 47 5.23 8.34 6.31
C LEU A 47 6.77 8.46 6.40
N PRO A 48 7.38 8.16 7.57
CA PRO A 48 8.84 8.19 7.71
C PRO A 48 9.55 7.35 6.63
N SER A 49 10.66 7.85 6.08
CA SER A 49 11.45 7.10 5.08
C SER A 49 12.17 5.88 5.67
N THR A 50 12.36 5.86 7.00
CA THR A 50 12.95 4.73 7.74
C THR A 50 11.92 3.66 8.11
N LEU A 51 10.64 3.86 7.80
CA LEU A 51 9.58 2.90 8.08
C LEU A 51 9.52 1.87 6.94
N ASP A 52 9.28 0.60 7.26
CA ASP A 52 8.87 -0.37 6.26
C ASP A 52 7.50 0.05 5.67
N LYS A 53 7.53 0.55 4.43
CA LYS A 53 6.32 1.05 3.77
C LYS A 53 6.29 0.71 2.29
N ALA A 54 5.08 0.59 1.79
CA ALA A 54 4.82 0.47 0.36
C ALA A 54 3.59 1.27 -0.06
N TYR A 55 3.58 1.69 -1.31
CA TYR A 55 2.42 2.20 -2.01
C TYR A 55 2.12 1.32 -3.22
N LEU A 56 0.89 0.85 -3.31
CA LEU A 56 0.37 0.07 -4.43
C LEU A 56 -0.78 0.85 -5.06
N GLU A 57 -0.61 1.31 -6.30
CA GLU A 57 -1.71 1.91 -7.07
C GLU A 57 -2.29 0.90 -8.05
N LEU A 58 -3.60 0.67 -7.96
CA LEU A 58 -4.33 -0.24 -8.85
C LEU A 58 -4.62 0.45 -10.19
N ASN A 59 -4.19 -0.18 -11.28
CA ASN A 59 -4.42 0.29 -12.65
C ASN A 59 -5.91 0.25 -13.02
N ASN A 60 -6.42 1.34 -13.59
CA ASN A 60 -7.79 1.57 -14.03
C ASN A 60 -8.88 1.30 -12.98
N ALA A 61 -8.54 1.31 -11.69
CA ALA A 61 -9.46 0.96 -10.61
C ALA A 61 -10.22 2.18 -10.07
N SER A 62 -11.46 1.98 -9.63
CA SER A 62 -12.27 3.00 -8.94
C SER A 62 -12.16 2.89 -7.41
N HIS A 63 -12.74 3.85 -6.68
CA HIS A 63 -12.78 3.86 -5.21
C HIS A 63 -13.27 2.56 -4.59
N SER A 64 -14.26 1.92 -5.21
CA SER A 64 -14.92 0.72 -4.71
C SER A 64 -14.16 -0.56 -5.03
N ALA A 65 -12.99 -0.49 -5.68
CA ALA A 65 -12.19 -1.67 -6.02
C ALA A 65 -11.90 -2.61 -4.83
N PRO A 66 -11.72 -2.12 -3.58
CA PRO A 66 -11.55 -3.00 -2.42
C PRO A 66 -12.83 -3.64 -1.88
N THR A 67 -14.02 -3.27 -2.37
CA THR A 67 -15.32 -3.78 -1.88
C THR A 67 -15.78 -5.07 -2.58
N SER A 68 -15.03 -5.51 -3.59
CA SER A 68 -15.24 -6.76 -4.32
C SER A 68 -13.93 -7.54 -4.42
N THR A 69 -14.03 -8.79 -4.90
CA THR A 69 -12.84 -9.64 -5.06
C THR A 69 -11.81 -9.00 -5.99
N ASN A 70 -10.62 -8.71 -5.45
CA ASN A 70 -9.49 -8.19 -6.21
C ASN A 70 -8.22 -8.99 -5.86
N VAL A 71 -7.72 -9.76 -6.82
CA VAL A 71 -6.56 -10.66 -6.61
C VAL A 71 -5.30 -9.89 -6.27
N THR A 72 -5.09 -8.71 -6.88
CA THR A 72 -3.93 -7.86 -6.62
C THR A 72 -3.95 -7.35 -5.18
N VAL A 73 -5.08 -6.78 -4.73
CA VAL A 73 -5.26 -6.35 -3.33
C VAL A 73 -5.07 -7.53 -2.36
N ALA A 74 -5.68 -8.68 -2.65
CA ALA A 74 -5.58 -9.86 -1.80
C ALA A 74 -4.13 -10.35 -1.67
N LYS A 75 -3.41 -10.53 -2.79
CA LYS A 75 -2.02 -11.01 -2.81
C LYS A 75 -1.11 -10.13 -1.97
N TYR A 76 -1.15 -8.82 -2.18
CA TYR A 76 -0.25 -7.90 -1.48
C TYR A 76 -0.66 -7.66 -0.03
N SER A 77 -1.96 -7.66 0.28
CA SER A 77 -2.41 -7.58 1.67
C SER A 77 -2.00 -8.82 2.47
N ILE A 78 -2.18 -10.02 1.91
CA ILE A 78 -1.73 -11.27 2.55
C ILE A 78 -0.21 -11.25 2.74
N SER A 79 0.54 -10.86 1.72
CA SER A 79 2.01 -10.82 1.80
C SER A 79 2.50 -9.81 2.84
N TRP A 80 1.88 -8.63 2.91
CA TRP A 80 2.19 -7.60 3.91
C TRP A 80 1.88 -8.06 5.33
N LEU A 81 0.69 -8.63 5.54
CA LEU A 81 0.29 -9.16 6.84
C LEU A 81 1.22 -10.31 7.27
N LYS A 82 1.54 -11.25 6.37
CA LYS A 82 2.48 -12.32 6.66
C LYS A 82 3.86 -11.79 7.03
N ARG A 83 4.37 -10.83 6.27
CA ARG A 83 5.71 -10.29 6.51
C ARG A 83 5.84 -9.59 7.87
N PHE A 84 4.82 -8.85 8.31
CA PHE A 84 4.95 -7.98 9.49
C PHE A 84 4.16 -8.43 10.73
N VAL A 85 3.06 -9.18 10.55
CA VAL A 85 2.31 -9.76 11.68
C VAL A 85 2.94 -11.07 12.13
N ASP A 86 3.40 -11.90 11.18
CA ASP A 86 3.96 -13.22 11.45
C ASP A 86 5.50 -13.24 11.40
N ASP A 87 6.16 -12.09 11.14
CA ASP A 87 7.59 -11.98 10.87
C ASP A 87 8.08 -12.99 9.79
N ASP A 88 7.20 -13.33 8.84
CA ASP A 88 7.42 -14.41 7.87
C ASP A 88 8.17 -13.90 6.62
N THR A 89 9.50 -13.96 6.68
CA THR A 89 10.39 -13.53 5.60
C THR A 89 10.22 -14.31 4.29
N ARG A 90 9.52 -15.46 4.30
CA ARG A 90 9.19 -16.18 3.05
C ARG A 90 8.32 -15.33 2.12
N TYR A 91 7.61 -14.34 2.64
CA TYR A 91 6.75 -13.46 1.84
C TYR A 91 7.46 -12.21 1.30
N ASP A 92 8.71 -11.94 1.70
CA ASP A 92 9.46 -10.80 1.15
C ASP A 92 9.68 -10.92 -0.36
N GLN A 93 9.79 -12.14 -0.89
CA GLN A 93 9.92 -12.36 -2.34
C GLN A 93 8.76 -11.80 -3.18
N PHE A 94 7.61 -11.53 -2.55
CA PHE A 94 6.46 -10.93 -3.22
C PHE A 94 6.42 -9.40 -3.10
N LEU A 95 7.22 -8.82 -2.19
CA LEU A 95 7.22 -7.39 -1.86
C LEU A 95 8.52 -6.68 -2.27
N CYS A 96 9.63 -7.42 -2.28
CA CYS A 96 10.98 -6.98 -2.62
C CYS A 96 11.62 -8.01 -3.60
N PRO A 97 12.11 -7.59 -4.79
CA PRO A 97 12.08 -6.23 -5.32
C PRO A 97 10.64 -5.75 -5.57
N ALA A 98 10.49 -4.43 -5.76
CA ALA A 98 9.19 -3.81 -6.02
C ALA A 98 8.50 -4.49 -7.22
N PRO A 99 7.23 -4.90 -7.11
CA PRO A 99 6.47 -5.37 -8.25
C PRO A 99 6.44 -4.33 -9.37
N PRO A 100 6.69 -4.72 -10.63
CA PRO A 100 6.65 -3.77 -11.73
C PRO A 100 5.20 -3.36 -12.04
N ALA A 101 5.06 -2.22 -12.74
CA ALA A 101 3.80 -1.85 -13.37
C ALA A 101 3.30 -2.99 -14.30
N SER A 102 1.99 -3.17 -14.36
CA SER A 102 1.34 -4.26 -15.08
C SER A 102 -0.11 -3.90 -15.44
N ALA A 103 -0.84 -4.83 -16.06
CA ALA A 103 -2.27 -4.64 -16.32
C ALA A 103 -3.11 -4.36 -15.06
N THR A 104 -2.63 -4.71 -13.86
CA THR A 104 -3.36 -4.51 -12.59
C THR A 104 -2.68 -3.55 -11.61
N ILE A 105 -1.46 -3.10 -11.91
CA ILE A 105 -0.65 -2.22 -11.05
C ILE A 105 -0.21 -1.03 -11.90
N GLN A 106 -0.68 0.15 -11.54
CA GLN A 106 -0.29 1.39 -12.20
C GLN A 106 1.11 1.80 -11.76
N GLU A 107 1.34 1.84 -10.45
CA GLU A 107 2.67 2.04 -9.87
C GLU A 107 2.84 1.31 -8.53
N TYR A 108 4.10 1.10 -8.16
CA TYR A 108 4.49 0.57 -6.87
C TYR A 108 5.72 1.32 -6.34
N ARG A 109 5.66 1.81 -5.11
CA ARG A 109 6.78 2.48 -4.42
C ARG A 109 7.04 1.78 -3.09
N ASN A 110 8.28 1.68 -2.65
CA ASN A 110 8.63 1.00 -1.40
C ASN A 110 9.93 1.49 -0.78
N THR A 111 10.23 0.99 0.42
CA THR A 111 11.49 1.18 1.15
C THR A 111 12.29 -0.11 1.28
N CYS A 112 12.15 -1.04 0.33
CA CYS A 112 12.92 -2.30 0.33
C CYS A 112 14.45 -2.07 0.35
N PRO A 113 15.23 -3.02 0.90
CA PRO A 113 14.77 -4.23 1.59
C PRO A 113 14.16 -3.91 2.96
N HIS A 114 13.20 -4.73 3.40
CA HIS A 114 12.59 -4.57 4.72
C HIS A 114 13.53 -5.05 5.84
N SER A 115 13.47 -4.39 7.00
CA SER A 115 14.25 -4.74 8.19
C SER A 115 13.76 -5.97 8.96
#